data_AF-A0A373P9E5-F1
#
_entry.id   AF-A0A373P9E5-F1
#
_cell.length_a   1.000
_cell.length_b   1.000
_cell.length_c   1.000
_cell.angle_alpha   90.00
_cell.angle_beta   90.00
_cell.angle_gamma   90.00
#
_symmetry.space_group_name_H-M   'P 1'
#
loop_
_entity.id
_entity.type
_entity.pdbx_description
1 polymer ?
#
loop_
_entity_poly.entity_id
_entity_poly.type
_entity_poly.pdbx_seq_one_letter_code
_entity_poly.pdbx_strand_id
1 'polypeptide(L)'
;MEEKKKEIRISVRNLVEFILRSGDLDNSSGGFGERDAMQAGTRVHQQIQKKRGADYRAEVPMVHEKEYEHFILRVEGRADGMYEDGTTTVIEEIKGTYRDLETMEEPVPVHLAQAKCYAYIYGLRTAKRRWAC
;
A
#
# COMPACT_ATOMS: atom_id res chain seq x y z
N MET A 1 -21.82 -21.56 22.26
CA MET A 1 -21.93 -20.21 21.69
C MET A 1 -20.61 -19.93 21.02
N GLU A 2 -20.60 -19.64 19.73
CA GLU A 2 -19.37 -19.32 19.00
C GLU A 2 -18.96 -17.90 19.40
N GLU A 3 -17.91 -17.78 20.22
CA GLU A 3 -17.39 -16.48 20.61
C GLU A 3 -16.90 -15.75 19.36
N LYS A 4 -17.55 -14.63 19.05
CA LYS A 4 -17.19 -13.78 17.92
C LYS A 4 -15.82 -13.16 18.22
N LYS A 5 -14.76 -13.70 17.60
CA LYS A 5 -13.39 -13.18 17.74
C LYS A 5 -13.35 -11.70 17.39
N LYS A 6 -12.61 -10.92 18.18
CA LYS A 6 -12.45 -9.48 17.97
C LYS A 6 -11.69 -9.23 16.66
N GLU A 7 -12.17 -8.32 15.83
CA GLU A 7 -11.47 -7.92 14.60
C GLU A 7 -10.60 -6.69 14.88
N ILE A 8 -9.30 -6.77 14.58
CA ILE A 8 -8.35 -5.66 14.67
C ILE A 8 -7.96 -5.25 13.26
N ARG A 9 -8.35 -4.03 12.87
CA ARG A 9 -8.05 -3.47 11.54
C ARG A 9 -6.86 -2.53 11.60
N ILE A 10 -5.87 -2.75 10.75
CA ILE A 10 -4.71 -1.86 10.61
C ILE A 10 -4.45 -1.58 9.12
N SER A 11 -4.02 -0.35 8.81
CA SER A 11 -3.62 -0.02 7.45
C SER A 11 -2.20 -0.52 7.15
N VAL A 12 -1.94 -0.90 5.89
CA VAL A 12 -0.59 -1.25 5.43
C VAL A 12 0.39 -0.11 5.69
N ARG A 13 -0.03 1.15 5.48
CA ARG A 13 0.77 2.33 5.78
C ARG A 13 1.19 2.39 7.25
N ASN A 14 0.24 2.27 8.18
CA ASN A 14 0.54 2.33 9.61
C ASN A 14 1.44 1.17 10.03
N LEU A 15 1.23 -0.02 9.46
CA LEU A 15 2.08 -1.19 9.73
C LEU A 15 3.52 -0.94 9.32
N VAL A 16 3.77 -0.46 8.10
CA VAL A 16 5.14 -0.26 7.62
C VAL A 16 5.81 0.95 8.27
N GLU A 17 5.06 2.03 8.53
CA GLU A 17 5.58 3.17 9.28
C GLU A 17 5.96 2.75 10.70
N PHE A 18 5.14 1.91 11.36
CA PHE A 18 5.46 1.40 12.68
C PHE A 18 6.72 0.52 12.69
N ILE A 19 6.84 -0.41 11.74
CA ILE A 19 7.99 -1.34 11.66
C ILE A 19 9.29 -0.61 11.31
N LEU A 20 9.23 0.40 10.44
CA LEU A 20 10.42 1.12 9.94
C LEU A 20 10.73 2.39 10.72
N ARG A 21 9.89 2.78 11.68
CA ARG A 21 10.21 3.87 12.61
C ARG A 21 11.48 3.51 13.38
N SER A 22 12.46 4.38 13.26
CA SER A 22 13.72 4.35 14.02
C SER A 22 13.97 5.75 14.56
N GLY A 23 14.35 5.87 15.83
CA GLY A 23 14.56 7.15 16.52
C GLY A 23 13.48 7.53 17.54
N ASP A 24 13.57 8.76 18.03
CA ASP A 24 12.80 9.29 19.17
C ASP A 24 11.34 9.62 18.83
N LEU A 25 10.44 9.53 19.81
CA LEU A 25 8.99 9.62 19.67
C LEU A 25 8.47 11.06 19.50
N ASP A 26 9.00 11.83 18.55
CA ASP A 26 8.51 13.18 18.28
C ASP A 26 7.43 13.20 17.18
N ASN A 27 6.18 13.40 17.62
CA ASN A 27 5.00 13.43 16.77
C ASN A 27 4.61 14.90 16.46
N SER A 28 5.44 15.59 15.69
CA SER A 28 5.17 16.99 15.28
C SER A 28 5.32 17.20 13.78
N SER A 29 4.32 16.77 13.01
CA SER A 29 4.18 17.20 11.61
C SER A 29 2.70 17.26 11.24
N GLY A 30 2.14 18.46 11.33
CA GLY A 30 0.76 18.77 10.95
C GLY A 30 0.65 20.25 10.62
N GLY A 31 1.23 20.65 9.48
CA GLY A 31 1.26 22.03 9.00
C GLY A 31 0.28 22.28 7.85
N PHE A 32 -0.17 23.52 7.67
CA PHE A 32 -1.11 23.92 6.61
C PHE A 32 -0.64 23.59 5.17
N GLY A 33 0.66 23.48 4.91
CA GLY A 33 1.21 23.11 3.59
C GLY A 33 0.94 21.65 3.16
N GLU A 34 0.49 20.81 4.09
CA GLU A 34 0.24 19.38 3.84
C GLU A 34 -1.04 19.15 3.01
N ARG A 35 -2.04 20.03 3.15
CA ARG A 35 -3.33 19.90 2.44
C ARG A 35 -3.22 20.15 0.94
N ASP A 36 -2.50 21.20 0.53
CA ASP A 36 -2.30 21.51 -0.89
C ASP A 36 -1.42 20.45 -1.57
N ALA A 37 -0.39 19.97 -0.87
CA ALA A 37 0.42 18.84 -1.33
C ALA A 37 -0.39 17.55 -1.50
N MET A 38 -1.31 17.25 -0.56
CA MET A 38 -2.21 16.10 -0.67
C MET A 38 -3.17 16.20 -1.87
N GLN A 39 -3.72 17.39 -2.15
CA GLN A 39 -4.59 17.60 -3.32
C GLN A 39 -3.81 17.50 -4.63
N ALA A 40 -2.61 18.08 -4.67
CA ALA A 40 -1.72 17.98 -5.82
C ALA A 40 -1.33 16.51 -6.09
N GLY A 41 -0.97 15.75 -5.05
CA GLY A 41 -0.65 14.33 -5.15
C GLY A 41 -1.79 13.51 -5.74
N THR A 42 -3.01 13.71 -5.25
CA THR A 42 -4.21 13.04 -5.79
C THR A 42 -4.43 13.35 -7.28
N ARG A 43 -4.27 14.61 -7.69
CA ARG A 43 -4.42 15.01 -9.10
C ARG A 43 -3.36 14.36 -9.99
N VAL A 44 -2.12 14.30 -9.52
CA VAL A 44 -1.02 13.65 -10.25
C VAL A 44 -1.27 12.16 -10.42
N HIS A 45 -1.70 11.46 -9.37
CA HIS A 45 -2.10 10.05 -9.45
C HIS A 45 -3.16 9.82 -10.52
N GLN A 46 -4.25 10.60 -10.50
CA GLN A 46 -5.31 10.49 -11.49
C GLN A 46 -4.81 10.74 -12.92
N GLN A 47 -3.90 11.69 -13.12
CA GLN A 47 -3.32 11.95 -14.45
C GLN A 47 -2.44 10.80 -14.93
N ILE A 48 -1.61 10.22 -14.06
CA ILE A 48 -0.77 9.06 -14.38
C ILE A 48 -1.65 7.86 -14.71
N GLN A 49 -2.61 7.54 -13.85
CA GLN A 49 -3.53 6.42 -14.02
C GLN A 49 -4.31 6.50 -15.35
N LYS A 50 -4.78 7.71 -15.74
CA LYS A 50 -5.48 7.92 -17.02
C LYS A 50 -4.63 7.69 -18.26
N LYS A 51 -3.30 7.82 -18.16
CA LYS A 51 -2.37 7.59 -19.27
C LYS A 51 -1.99 6.12 -19.43
N ARG A 52 -2.39 5.24 -18.49
CA ARG A 52 -2.10 3.81 -18.54
C ARG A 52 -3.05 3.09 -19.51
N GLY A 53 -2.62 1.93 -20.01
CA GLY A 53 -3.37 1.11 -20.97
C GLY A 53 -4.57 0.39 -20.35
N ALA A 54 -5.35 -0.31 -21.19
CA ALA A 54 -6.60 -0.97 -20.80
C ALA A 54 -6.43 -2.05 -19.71
N ASP A 55 -5.26 -2.68 -19.62
CA ASP A 55 -4.96 -3.73 -18.63
C ASP A 55 -4.57 -3.17 -17.26
N TYR A 56 -4.46 -1.85 -17.13
CA TYR A 56 -4.12 -1.19 -15.87
C TYR A 56 -5.33 -1.01 -14.97
N ARG A 57 -5.18 -1.44 -13.71
CA ARG A 57 -6.17 -1.29 -12.66
C ARG A 57 -5.65 -0.28 -11.65
N ALA A 58 -6.31 0.87 -11.57
CA ALA A 58 -6.06 1.88 -10.56
C ALA A 58 -6.71 1.51 -9.22
N GLU A 59 -6.15 2.02 -8.11
CA GLU A 59 -6.77 1.99 -6.78
C GLU A 59 -7.19 0.57 -6.31
N VAL A 60 -6.28 -0.40 -6.43
CA VAL A 60 -6.59 -1.82 -6.19
C VAL A 60 -6.65 -2.14 -4.70
N PRO A 61 -7.81 -2.56 -4.16
CA PRO A 61 -7.93 -2.88 -2.74
C PRO A 61 -7.18 -4.18 -2.39
N MET A 62 -6.40 -4.12 -1.32
CA MET A 62 -5.60 -5.22 -0.80
C MET A 62 -6.02 -5.51 0.64
N VAL A 63 -6.36 -6.76 0.91
CA VAL A 63 -6.79 -7.21 2.25
C VAL A 63 -6.13 -8.53 2.56
N HIS A 64 -5.52 -8.61 3.74
CA HIS A 64 -5.02 -9.85 4.31
C HIS A 64 -5.58 -10.04 5.71
N GLU A 65 -6.15 -11.21 5.94
CA GLU A 65 -6.72 -11.60 7.22
C GLU A 65 -5.95 -12.80 7.77
N LYS A 66 -5.56 -12.69 9.03
CA LYS A 66 -4.94 -13.77 9.78
C LYS A 66 -5.69 -13.96 11.10
N GLU A 67 -6.20 -15.16 11.27
CA GLU A 67 -6.89 -15.56 12.50
C GLU A 67 -5.88 -15.98 13.57
N TYR A 68 -6.08 -15.47 14.78
CA TYR A 68 -5.38 -15.84 16.01
C TYR A 68 -6.38 -16.43 17.01
N GLU A 69 -5.89 -16.86 18.17
CA GLU A 69 -6.70 -17.49 19.21
C GLU A 69 -7.85 -16.57 19.68
N HIS A 70 -7.56 -15.30 19.94
CA HIS A 70 -8.53 -14.35 20.53
C HIS A 70 -9.00 -13.25 19.56
N PHE A 71 -8.36 -13.09 18.41
CA PHE A 71 -8.67 -12.01 17.48
C PHE A 71 -8.37 -12.37 16.02
N ILE A 72 -8.94 -11.61 15.10
CA ILE A 72 -8.61 -11.64 13.67
C ILE A 72 -7.86 -10.35 13.36
N LEU A 73 -6.63 -10.47 12.86
CA LEU A 73 -5.88 -9.34 12.36
C LEU A 73 -6.23 -9.13 10.89
N ARG A 74 -6.75 -7.96 10.57
CA ARG A 74 -7.06 -7.55 9.21
C ARG A 74 -6.14 -6.39 8.81
N VAL A 75 -5.21 -6.68 7.91
CA VAL A 75 -4.29 -5.70 7.33
C VAL A 75 -4.84 -5.30 5.97
N GLU A 76 -5.11 -4.02 5.78
CA GLU A 76 -5.70 -3.52 4.53
C GLU A 76 -5.02 -2.28 3.97
N GLY A 77 -5.14 -2.10 2.67
CA GLY A 77 -4.71 -0.89 2.00
C GLY A 77 -5.14 -0.89 0.55
N ARG A 78 -4.59 0.05 -0.21
CA ARG A 78 -4.92 0.24 -1.61
C ARG A 78 -3.64 0.53 -2.37
N ALA A 79 -3.34 -0.30 -3.35
CA ALA A 79 -2.24 -0.04 -4.27
C ALA A 79 -2.68 0.98 -5.31
N ASP A 80 -1.78 1.87 -5.71
CA ASP A 80 -2.10 2.93 -6.68
C ASP A 80 -2.33 2.38 -8.09
N GLY A 81 -1.70 1.24 -8.39
CA GLY A 81 -1.75 0.58 -9.69
C GLY A 81 -1.48 -0.91 -9.65
N MET A 82 -2.04 -1.63 -10.62
CA MET A 82 -1.69 -3.02 -10.94
C MET A 82 -1.92 -3.30 -12.42
N TYR A 83 -0.99 -4.02 -13.04
CA TYR A 83 -1.16 -4.54 -14.40
C TYR A 83 -0.38 -5.84 -14.58
N GLU A 84 -0.66 -6.56 -15.66
CA GLU A 84 0.09 -7.75 -16.07
C GLU A 84 1.03 -7.37 -17.23
N ASP A 85 2.31 -7.69 -17.12
CA ASP A 85 3.31 -7.42 -18.18
C ASP A 85 3.50 -8.61 -19.13
N GLY A 86 2.52 -9.52 -19.15
CA GLY A 86 2.52 -10.77 -19.89
C GLY A 86 3.04 -11.97 -19.08
N THR A 87 4.03 -11.78 -18.20
CA THR A 87 4.60 -12.89 -17.40
C THR A 87 4.51 -12.67 -15.89
N THR A 88 4.45 -11.41 -15.48
CA THR A 88 4.47 -10.99 -14.08
C THR A 88 3.34 -10.01 -13.82
N THR A 89 2.80 -10.07 -12.60
CA THR A 89 1.89 -9.03 -12.11
C THR A 89 2.73 -7.94 -11.45
N VAL A 90 2.61 -6.71 -11.96
CA VAL A 90 3.26 -5.53 -11.41
C VAL A 90 2.29 -4.81 -10.47
N ILE A 91 2.78 -4.44 -9.29
CA ILE A 91 2.07 -3.60 -8.31
C ILE A 91 2.80 -2.27 -8.20
N GLU A 92 2.08 -1.16 -8.30
CA GLU A 92 2.62 0.19 -8.23
C GLU A 92 2.20 0.91 -6.95
N GLU A 93 3.16 1.64 -6.36
CA GLU A 93 2.99 2.60 -5.27
C GLU A 93 3.66 3.92 -5.73
N ILE A 94 2.86 4.89 -6.12
CA ILE A 94 3.28 6.16 -6.75
C ILE A 94 3.46 7.22 -5.66
N LYS A 95 4.62 7.88 -5.64
CA LYS A 95 4.91 8.95 -4.68
C LYS A 95 5.31 10.23 -5.38
N GLY A 96 4.62 11.32 -5.03
CA GLY A 96 5.03 12.67 -5.40
C GLY A 96 6.11 13.16 -4.44
N THR A 97 7.14 13.79 -4.97
CA THR A 97 8.21 14.42 -4.19
C THR A 97 8.50 15.80 -4.77
N TYR A 98 8.81 16.76 -3.89
CA TYR A 98 9.34 18.08 -4.27
C TYR A 98 10.87 18.10 -4.32
N ARG A 99 11.53 16.98 -3.98
CA ARG A 99 12.99 16.83 -4.11
C ARG A 99 13.35 16.58 -5.57
N ASP A 100 14.54 17.02 -5.94
CA ASP A 100 15.09 16.75 -7.26
C ASP A 100 15.29 15.24 -7.45
N LEU A 101 14.61 14.68 -8.45
CA LEU A 101 14.64 13.25 -8.76
C LEU A 101 16.05 12.80 -9.14
N GLU A 102 16.88 13.68 -9.71
CA GLU A 102 18.27 13.37 -10.07
C GLU A 102 19.16 13.13 -8.83
N THR A 103 18.72 13.61 -7.67
CA THR A 103 19.43 13.45 -6.39
C THR A 103 18.90 12.29 -5.54
N MET A 104 17.88 11.57 -6.01
CA MET A 104 17.31 10.42 -5.31
C MET A 104 18.01 9.12 -5.72
N GLU A 105 18.92 8.65 -4.87
CA GLU A 105 19.62 7.37 -5.08
C GLU A 105 18.75 6.15 -4.78
N GLU A 106 17.82 6.25 -3.81
CA GLU A 106 16.97 5.13 -3.39
C GLU A 106 15.51 5.56 -3.07
N PRO A 107 14.52 4.67 -3.28
CA PRO A 107 13.15 4.92 -2.83
C PRO A 107 13.10 4.99 -1.31
N VAL A 108 12.30 5.92 -0.78
CA VAL A 108 12.10 6.04 0.68
C VAL A 108 11.67 4.66 1.23
N PRO A 109 12.37 4.11 2.24
CA PRO A 109 12.17 2.73 2.68
C PRO A 109 10.71 2.38 3.02
N VAL A 110 9.98 3.34 3.59
CA VAL A 110 8.57 3.17 3.91
C VAL A 110 7.71 2.87 2.67
N HIS A 111 7.94 3.55 1.55
CA HIS A 111 7.16 3.37 0.33
C HIS A 111 7.49 2.04 -0.36
N LEU A 112 8.76 1.64 -0.34
CA LEU A 112 9.17 0.33 -0.81
C LEU A 112 8.53 -0.80 0.02
N ALA A 113 8.45 -0.63 1.34
CA ALA A 113 7.76 -1.59 2.20
C ALA A 113 6.25 -1.67 1.92
N GLN A 114 5.58 -0.55 1.65
CA GLN A 114 4.16 -0.57 1.23
C GLN A 114 3.96 -1.40 -0.04
N ALA A 115 4.76 -1.15 -1.08
CA ALA A 115 4.68 -1.89 -2.34
C ALA A 115 4.92 -3.41 -2.13
N LYS A 116 5.92 -3.76 -1.31
CA LYS A 116 6.22 -5.17 -0.96
C LYS A 116 5.06 -5.84 -0.21
N CYS A 117 4.43 -5.14 0.73
CA CYS A 117 3.24 -5.65 1.42
C CYS A 117 2.11 -5.93 0.43
N TYR A 118 1.82 -5.02 -0.49
CA TYR A 118 0.77 -5.24 -1.50
C TYR A 118 1.08 -6.40 -2.44
N ALA A 119 2.32 -6.52 -2.90
CA ALA A 119 2.76 -7.66 -3.71
C ALA A 119 2.60 -9.00 -2.98
N TYR A 120 2.95 -9.06 -1.69
CA TYR A 120 2.75 -10.24 -0.85
C TYR A 120 1.26 -10.62 -0.72
N ILE A 121 0.40 -9.64 -0.39
CA ILE A 121 -1.05 -9.85 -0.24
C ILE A 121 -1.64 -10.37 -1.55
N TYR A 122 -1.25 -9.77 -2.67
CA TYR A 122 -1.70 -10.21 -3.99
C TYR A 122 -1.22 -11.63 -4.33
N GLY A 123 0.05 -11.94 -4.05
CA GLY A 123 0.62 -13.29 -4.25
C GLY A 123 -0.12 -14.37 -3.45
N LEU A 124 -0.51 -14.08 -2.21
CA LEU A 124 -1.32 -15.00 -1.41
C LEU A 124 -2.71 -15.24 -2.02
N ARG A 125 -3.34 -14.19 -2.56
CA ARG A 125 -4.67 -14.28 -3.19
C ARG A 125 -4.64 -15.12 -4.47
N THR A 126 -3.63 -14.93 -5.31
CA THR A 126 -3.48 -15.68 -6.57
C THR A 126 -3.07 -17.12 -6.31
N ALA A 127 -2.20 -17.38 -5.34
CA ALA A 127 -1.87 -18.74 -4.91
C ALA A 127 -3.14 -19.50 -4.47
N LYS A 128 -3.99 -18.91 -3.61
CA LYS A 128 -5.26 -19.53 -3.21
C LYS A 128 -6.20 -19.84 -4.38
N ARG A 129 -6.23 -19.00 -5.43
CA ARG A 129 -7.02 -19.25 -6.65
C ARG A 129 -6.47 -20.37 -7.52
N ARG A 130 -5.19 -20.71 -7.41
CA ARG A 130 -4.54 -21.77 -8.19
C ARG A 130 -4.79 -23.18 -7.63
N TRP A 131 -5.35 -23.29 -6.42
CA TRP A 131 -5.67 -24.55 -5.71
C TRP A 131 -7.17 -24.77 -5.49
N ALA A 132 -8.05 -24.10 -6.24
CA ALA A 132 -9.47 -24.45 -6.28
C ALA A 132 -9.67 -25.45 -7.43
N CYS A 133 -9.76 -26.74 -7.09
CA CYS A 133 -10.19 -27.83 -7.98
C CYS A 133 -11.66 -28.14 -7.75
#